data_AF-A0AAW4ZMN4-F1
#
_entry.id   AF-A0AAW4ZMN4-F1
#
_cell.length_a   1.000
_cell.length_b   1.000
_cell.length_c   1.000
_cell.angle_alpha   90.00
_cell.angle_beta   90.00
_cell.angle_gamma   90.00
#
_symmetry.space_group_name_H-M   'P 1'
#
loop_
_entity.id
_entity.type
_entity.pdbx_description
1 polymer ?
#
loop_
_entity_poly.entity_id
_entity_poly.type
_entity_poly.pdbx_seq_one_letter_code
_entity_poly.pdbx_strand_id
1 'polypeptide(L)' 'MKRKLALLLVCLLTGIGLVIAQTPRKVTGIVTSEEDNEPVVGASVLVKGTTMGTVTDIDGKFTINN' A
#
# COMPACT_ATOMS: atom_id res chain seq x y z
N MET A 1 39.65 19.98 0.20
CA MET A 1 38.80 19.35 -0.83
C MET A 1 38.46 17.88 -0.51
N LYS A 2 39.43 17.04 -0.09
CA LYS A 2 39.22 15.62 0.25
C LYS A 2 38.16 15.34 1.33
N ARG A 3 38.09 16.16 2.39
CA ARG A 3 37.09 16.04 3.48
C ARG A 3 35.65 16.37 3.04
N LYS A 4 35.47 17.37 2.17
CA LYS A 4 34.15 17.71 1.60
C LYS A 4 33.66 16.61 0.66
N LEU A 5 34.56 16.04 -0.13
CA LEU A 5 34.27 14.90 -1.01
C LEU A 5 33.89 13.64 -0.20
N ALA A 6 34.61 13.36 0.89
CA ALA A 6 34.29 12.24 1.78
C ALA A 6 32.90 12.38 2.43
N LEU A 7 32.53 13.58 2.88
CA LEU A 7 31.19 13.86 3.43
C LEU A 7 30.09 13.70 2.39
N LEU A 8 30.32 14.14 1.16
CA LEU A 8 29.38 13.97 0.05
C LEU A 8 29.15 12.49 -0.28
N LEU A 9 30.23 11.69 -0.26
CA LEU A 9 30.15 10.25 -0.51
C LEU A 9 29.34 9.55 0.58
N VAL A 10 29.59 9.84 1.86
CA VAL A 10 28.83 9.27 2.99
C VAL A 10 27.34 9.63 2.92
N CYS A 11 27.00 10.86 2.51
CA CYS A 11 25.62 11.28 2.32
C CYS A 11 24.93 10.52 1.16
N LEU A 12 25.66 10.28 0.07
CA LEU A 12 25.16 9.52 -1.08
C LEU A 12 24.93 8.03 -0.74
N LEU A 13 25.84 7.43 0.03
CA LEU A 13 25.71 6.03 0.48
C LEU A 13 24.57 5.83 1.48
N THR A 14 24.26 6.82 2.33
CA THR A 14 23.19 6.73 3.34
C THR A 14 21.80 7.06 2.78
N GLY A 15 21.70 7.86 1.71
CA GLY A 15 20.41 8.18 1.07
C GLY A 15 19.72 6.99 0.39
N ILE A 16 20.47 5.99 -0.06
CA ILE A 16 19.92 4.81 -0.76
C ILE A 16 19.13 3.91 0.19
N GLY A 17 19.53 3.83 1.47
CA GLY A 17 18.86 2.99 2.47
C GLY A 17 17.45 3.46 2.85
N LEU A 18 17.11 4.73 2.59
CA LEU A 18 15.82 5.32 2.95
C LEU A 18 14.69 4.94 1.96
N VAL A 19 15.02 4.48 0.75
CA VAL A 19 14.03 4.18 -0.30
C VAL A 19 13.24 2.88 -0.02
N ILE A 20 13.80 1.94 0.73
CA ILE A 20 13.16 0.62 0.99
C ILE A 20 11.95 0.73 1.94
N ALA A 21 11.79 1.84 2.67
CA ALA A 21 10.66 2.06 3.58
C ALA A 21 9.34 2.40 2.87
N GLN A 22 9.38 2.79 1.59
CA GLN A 22 8.18 3.15 0.81
C GLN A 22 7.54 1.93 0.12
N THR A 23 7.70 0.71 0.66
CA THR A 23 7.04 -0.45 0.07
C THR A 23 5.53 -0.31 0.28
N PRO A 24 4.73 -0.16 -0.79
CA PRO A 24 3.32 0.10 -0.62
C PRO A 24 2.67 -1.10 0.05
N ARG A 25 2.00 -0.86 1.18
CA ARG A 25 1.30 -1.94 1.88
C ARG A 25 0.03 -2.22 1.09
N LYS A 26 0.03 -3.38 0.44
CA LYS A 26 -1.11 -3.89 -0.31
C LYS A 26 -2.02 -4.69 0.63
N VAL A 27 -3.25 -4.25 0.80
CA VAL A 27 -4.30 -4.99 1.51
C VAL A 27 -5.27 -5.54 0.47
N THR A 28 -5.50 -6.85 0.50
CA THR A 28 -6.41 -7.53 -0.42
C THR A 28 -7.36 -8.45 0.33
N GLY A 29 -8.54 -8.67 -0.23
CA GLY A 29 -9.51 -9.62 0.31
C GLY A 29 -10.68 -9.84 -0.64
N ILE A 30 -11.65 -10.64 -0.20
CA ILE A 30 -12.90 -10.91 -0.89
C ILE A 30 -14.04 -10.57 0.07
N VAL A 31 -15.05 -9.86 -0.41
CA VAL A 31 -16.28 -9.59 0.33
C VAL A 31 -17.32 -10.61 -0.09
N THR A 32 -17.85 -11.36 0.86
CA THR A 32 -18.91 -12.35 0.65
C THR A 32 -20.12 -12.01 1.52
N SER A 33 -21.31 -12.33 1.02
CA SER A 33 -22.55 -12.22 1.77
C SER A 33 -22.65 -13.37 2.79
N GLU A 34 -23.20 -13.07 3.97
CA GLU A 34 -23.33 -14.04 5.06
C GLU A 34 -24.46 -15.06 4.81
N GLU A 35 -25.49 -14.68 4.05
CA GLU A 35 -26.69 -15.48 3.82
C GLU A 35 -26.44 -16.65 2.86
N ASP A 36 -25.65 -16.41 1.82
CA ASP A 36 -25.48 -17.29 0.66
C ASP A 36 -24.00 -17.61 0.34
N ASN A 37 -23.05 -16.97 1.03
CA ASN A 37 -21.61 -17.04 0.74
C ASN A 37 -21.23 -16.59 -0.68
N GLU A 38 -22.11 -15.81 -1.35
CA GLU A 38 -21.82 -15.29 -2.68
C GLU A 38 -20.95 -14.02 -2.63
N PRO A 39 -20.12 -13.76 -3.65
CA PRO A 39 -19.32 -12.54 -3.72
C PRO A 39 -20.18 -11.27 -3.84
N VAL A 40 -19.86 -10.25 -3.05
CA VAL A 40 -20.57 -8.97 -3.10
C VAL A 40 -19.90 -8.04 -4.09
N VAL A 41 -20.57 -7.80 -5.22
CA VAL A 41 -20.11 -6.90 -6.29
C VAL A 41 -20.47 -5.45 -5.96
N GLY A 42 -19.53 -4.52 -6.15
CA GLY A 42 -19.80 -3.09 -5.97
C GLY A 42 -19.84 -2.61 -4.52
N ALA A 43 -19.40 -3.42 -3.56
CA ALA A 43 -19.31 -3.04 -2.15
C ALA A 43 -18.21 -1.99 -1.94
N SER A 44 -18.51 -0.97 -1.14
CA SER A 44 -17.52 0.04 -0.76
C SER A 44 -16.70 -0.43 0.44
N VAL A 45 -15.38 -0.48 0.29
CA VAL A 45 -14.43 -0.86 1.33
C VAL A 45 -13.61 0.36 1.72
N LEU A 46 -13.68 0.79 2.98
CA LEU A 46 -12.98 1.97 3.51
C LEU A 46 -12.08 1.57 4.68
N VAL A 47 -10.83 2.05 4.68
CA VAL A 47 -9.95 1.91 5.85
C VAL A 47 -10.36 2.93 6.91
N LYS A 48 -10.74 2.45 8.09
CA LYS A 48 -11.20 3.29 9.19
C LYS A 48 -10.16 4.37 9.55
N GLY A 49 -10.61 5.62 9.58
CA GLY A 49 -9.76 6.77 9.94
C GLY A 49 -8.90 7.32 8.81
N THR A 50 -9.05 6.83 7.57
CA THR A 50 -8.39 7.38 6.39
C THR A 50 -9.42 7.70 5.30
N THR A 51 -8.98 8.35 4.22
CA THR A 51 -9.76 8.53 3.00
C THR A 51 -9.50 7.43 1.97
N MET A 52 -8.79 6.37 2.36
CA MET A 52 -8.41 5.28 1.47
C MET A 52 -9.53 4.25 1.42
N GLY A 53 -10.15 4.14 0.25
CA GLY A 53 -11.15 3.14 -0.01
C GLY A 53 -11.09 2.63 -1.45
N THR A 54 -11.81 1.55 -1.69
CA THR A 54 -11.94 0.92 -3.01
C THR A 54 -13.32 0.28 -3.13
N VAL A 55 -13.65 -0.18 -4.33
CA VAL A 55 -14.90 -0.88 -4.62
C VAL A 55 -14.57 -2.32 -5.04
N THR A 56 -15.38 -3.28 -4.61
CA THR A 56 -15.18 -4.69 -4.99
C THR A 56 -15.51 -4.94 -6.47
N ASP A 57 -14.78 -5.86 -7.09
CA ASP A 57 -15.02 -6.30 -8.47
C ASP A 57 -16.15 -7.36 -8.57
N ILE A 58 -16.30 -7.96 -9.76
CA ILE A 58 -17.32 -9.00 -10.04
C ILE A 58 -17.12 -10.29 -9.22
N ASP A 59 -15.90 -10.55 -8.75
CA ASP A 59 -15.58 -11.68 -7.89
C ASP A 59 -15.61 -11.28 -6.40
N GLY A 60 -16.10 -10.09 -6.07
CA GLY A 60 -16.09 -9.53 -4.72
C GLY A 60 -14.69 -9.18 -4.21
N LYS A 61 -13.66 -9.21 -5.06
CA LYS A 61 -12.27 -8.93 -4.65
C LYS A 61 -12.05 -7.45 -4.52
N PHE A 62 -11.22 -7.08 -3.55
CA PHE A 62 -10.76 -5.70 -3.40
C PHE A 62 -9.25 -5.64 -3.20
N THR A 63 -8.67 -4.51 -3.58
CA THR A 63 -7.27 -4.17 -3.33
C THR A 63 -7.18 -2.71 -2.88
N ILE A 64 -6.55 -2.47 -1.75
CA ILE A 64 -6.19 -1.14 -1.25
C ILE A 64 -4.66 -1.06 -1.21
N ASN A 65 -4.10 -0.10 -1.93
CA ASN A 65 -2.67 0.18 -1.94
C ASN A 65 -2.41 1.43 -1.11
N ASN A 66 -1.51 1.33 -0.12
CA ASN A 66 -1.00 2.48 0.65
C ASN A 66 0.46 2.77 0.32
#